data_AF-A0A521STG2-F1
#
_entry.id   AF-A0A521STG2-F1
#
_cell.length_a   1.000
_cell.length_b   1.000
_cell.length_c   1.000
_cell.angle_alpha   90.00
_cell.angle_beta   90.00
_cell.angle_gamma   90.00
#
_symmetry.space_group_name_H-M   'P 1'
#
loop_
_entity.id
_entity.type
_entity.pdbx_description
1 polymer ?
#
loop_
_entity_poly.entity_id
_entity_poly.type
_entity_poly.pdbx_seq_one_letter_code
_entity_poly.pdbx_strand_id
1 'polypeptide(L)'
;MSADTTRFDPPRRRGIAAHLALLLVLGAASLVLFDQATRAPLGPVFLGALFSSLALALPLPLVAYRFAALLRSSYTVARDGIRLQWGWRAEDIPITAIRYVERAADLVTPLDLPTPRWPGSLVGLTRHPDAGPVEFLAAQADGLVLVGTEAGVYAISPANPDAFIDSYQTALERGSLSPLRPWSTRPSFLLAELWQERPVRAFMVAVILLNLTLFVWVGLAVPGLQSVSLGYLPSGSLQDAVAPGQLFVLPVASLLLALGGMLLAAAFHRRQAGHPLAYVLWGGLTISALLFFVVVYVILRNA
;
A
#
# COMPACT_ATOMS: atom_id res chain seq x y z
N MET A 1 19.43 -12.38 -25.15
CA MET A 1 19.31 -13.48 -24.17
C MET A 1 20.49 -14.40 -24.40
N SER A 2 21.51 -14.33 -23.55
CA SER A 2 22.64 -15.26 -23.60
C SER A 2 22.15 -16.67 -23.26
N ALA A 3 22.73 -17.68 -23.90
CA ALA A 3 22.20 -19.06 -23.93
C ALA A 3 22.34 -19.85 -22.62
N ASP A 4 22.70 -19.22 -21.50
CA ASP A 4 23.08 -19.88 -20.25
C ASP A 4 22.50 -19.11 -19.05
N THR A 5 21.19 -19.18 -18.91
CA THR A 5 20.45 -18.50 -17.83
C THR A 5 19.59 -19.53 -17.11
N THR A 6 19.88 -19.75 -15.83
CA THR A 6 19.11 -20.66 -14.96
C THR A 6 18.18 -19.85 -14.07
N ARG A 7 16.90 -20.21 -14.09
CA ARG A 7 15.86 -19.54 -13.31
C ARG A 7 15.42 -20.41 -12.15
N PHE A 8 15.37 -19.81 -10.98
CA PHE A 8 14.88 -20.39 -9.73
C PHE A 8 13.68 -19.59 -9.25
N ASP A 9 12.57 -20.27 -8.95
CA ASP A 9 11.41 -19.63 -8.34
C ASP A 9 11.39 -19.93 -6.84
N PRO A 10 10.81 -19.03 -6.01
CA PRO A 10 10.62 -19.30 -4.59
C PRO A 10 9.50 -20.32 -4.35
N PRO A 11 9.44 -20.96 -3.17
CA PRO A 11 8.36 -21.86 -2.81
C PRO A 11 7.03 -21.09 -2.68
N ARG A 12 6.12 -21.28 -3.65
CA ARG A 12 4.88 -20.48 -3.72
C ARG A 12 3.66 -21.11 -3.08
N ARG A 13 3.58 -22.45 -2.95
CA ARG A 13 2.33 -23.17 -2.63
C ARG A 13 1.65 -22.66 -1.35
N ARG A 14 2.39 -22.63 -0.23
CA ARG A 14 1.87 -22.14 1.08
C ARG A 14 1.51 -20.67 1.00
N GLY A 15 2.34 -19.86 0.34
CA GLY A 15 2.10 -18.43 0.16
C GLY A 15 0.84 -18.13 -0.65
N ILE A 16 0.66 -18.79 -1.80
CA ILE A 16 -0.52 -18.68 -2.65
C ILE A 16 -1.77 -19.02 -1.85
N ALA A 17 -1.77 -20.16 -1.15
CA ALA A 17 -2.91 -20.58 -0.35
C ALA A 17 -3.24 -19.56 0.75
N ALA A 18 -2.25 -19.08 1.50
CA ALA A 18 -2.45 -18.11 2.58
C ALA A 18 -2.99 -16.76 2.08
N HIS A 19 -2.39 -16.21 1.02
CA HIS A 19 -2.85 -14.93 0.45
C HIS A 19 -4.24 -15.06 -0.18
N LEU A 20 -4.52 -16.15 -0.91
CA LEU A 20 -5.83 -16.38 -1.52
C LEU A 20 -6.91 -16.54 -0.43
N ALA A 21 -6.64 -17.33 0.60
CA ALA A 21 -7.56 -17.48 1.73
C ALA A 21 -7.82 -16.13 2.42
N LEU A 22 -6.77 -15.33 2.67
CA LEU A 22 -6.91 -14.02 3.28
C LEU A 22 -7.73 -13.05 2.40
N LEU A 23 -7.49 -13.02 1.09
CA LEU A 23 -8.25 -12.21 0.13
C LEU A 23 -9.73 -12.61 0.10
N LEU A 24 -10.02 -13.91 0.08
CA LEU A 24 -11.39 -14.42 0.06
C LEU A 24 -12.12 -14.10 1.36
N VAL A 25 -11.48 -14.34 2.52
CA VAL A 25 -12.09 -14.07 3.84
C VAL A 25 -12.35 -12.57 4.02
N LEU A 26 -11.35 -11.73 3.79
CA LEU A 26 -11.51 -10.28 3.93
C LEU A 26 -12.48 -9.70 2.91
N GLY A 27 -12.41 -10.17 1.66
CA GLY A 27 -13.30 -9.74 0.59
C GLY A 27 -14.75 -10.12 0.87
N ALA A 28 -15.01 -11.38 1.23
CA ALA A 28 -16.36 -11.85 1.56
C ALA A 28 -16.92 -11.12 2.78
N ALA A 29 -16.14 -11.00 3.86
CA ALA A 29 -16.58 -10.29 5.07
C ALA A 29 -16.86 -8.81 4.78
N SER A 30 -16.01 -8.15 4.00
CA SER A 30 -16.22 -6.76 3.57
C SER A 30 -17.50 -6.61 2.75
N LEU A 31 -17.74 -7.51 1.78
CA LEU A 31 -18.96 -7.49 0.94
C LEU A 31 -20.23 -7.76 1.76
N VAL A 32 -20.19 -8.70 2.69
CA VAL A 32 -21.33 -9.00 3.59
C VAL A 32 -21.66 -7.79 4.47
N LEU A 33 -20.65 -7.16 5.09
CA LEU A 33 -20.85 -5.95 5.90
C LEU A 33 -21.32 -4.76 5.06
N PHE A 34 -20.87 -4.65 3.81
CA PHE A 34 -21.34 -3.63 2.89
C PHE A 34 -22.82 -3.84 2.54
N ASP A 35 -23.22 -5.06 2.20
CA ASP A 35 -24.63 -5.41 1.93
C ASP A 35 -25.52 -5.20 3.17
N GLN A 36 -25.01 -5.48 4.37
CA GLN A 36 -25.71 -5.12 5.60
C GLN A 36 -25.87 -3.61 5.75
N ALA A 37 -24.84 -2.83 5.43
CA ALA A 37 -24.91 -1.38 5.48
C ALA A 37 -25.97 -0.83 4.51
N THR A 38 -26.06 -1.34 3.29
CA THR A 38 -27.05 -0.84 2.30
C THR A 38 -28.50 -1.13 2.68
N ARG A 39 -28.75 -2.14 3.52
CA ARG A 39 -30.09 -2.52 4.01
C ARG A 39 -30.40 -1.94 5.39
N ALA A 40 -29.40 -1.44 6.11
CA ALA A 40 -29.59 -0.88 7.44
C ALA A 40 -30.29 0.48 7.36
N PRO A 41 -31.18 0.80 8.32
CA PRO A 41 -31.66 2.17 8.47
C PRO A 41 -30.48 3.09 8.75
N LEU A 42 -30.56 4.32 8.23
CA LEU A 42 -29.56 5.36 8.48
C LEU A 42 -29.42 5.56 10.00
N GLY A 43 -28.18 5.57 10.50
CA GLY A 43 -27.89 5.62 11.92
C GLY A 43 -26.62 4.86 12.33
N PRO A 44 -26.45 4.58 13.64
CA PRO A 44 -25.25 3.92 14.17
C PRO A 44 -24.98 2.53 13.57
N VAL A 45 -26.02 1.75 13.29
CA VAL A 45 -25.89 0.40 12.70
C VAL A 45 -25.36 0.49 11.26
N PHE A 46 -25.90 1.40 10.46
CA PHE A 46 -25.40 1.70 9.12
C PHE A 46 -23.92 2.12 9.16
N LEU A 47 -23.55 3.06 10.03
CA LEU A 47 -22.18 3.52 10.18
C LEU A 47 -21.24 2.39 10.62
N GLY A 48 -21.64 1.59 11.61
CA GLY A 48 -20.87 0.47 12.11
C GLY A 48 -20.60 -0.58 11.02
N ALA A 49 -21.63 -0.96 10.26
CA ALA A 49 -21.49 -1.90 9.14
C ALA A 49 -20.60 -1.34 8.02
N LEU A 50 -20.81 -0.08 7.62
CA LEU A 50 -20.04 0.58 6.57
C LEU A 50 -18.55 0.72 6.94
N PHE A 51 -18.23 1.23 8.13
CA PHE A 51 -16.84 1.40 8.55
C PHE A 51 -16.14 0.07 8.79
N SER A 52 -16.85 -0.94 9.30
CA SER A 52 -16.28 -2.29 9.44
C SER A 52 -16.00 -2.91 8.08
N SER A 53 -16.90 -2.74 7.10
CA SER A 53 -16.69 -3.17 5.71
C SER A 53 -15.45 -2.50 5.11
N LEU A 54 -15.33 -1.18 5.27
CA LEU A 54 -14.22 -0.40 4.72
C LEU A 54 -12.88 -0.74 5.41
N ALA A 55 -12.88 -0.97 6.72
CA ALA A 55 -11.72 -1.39 7.48
C ALA A 55 -11.20 -2.77 7.01
N LEU A 56 -12.10 -3.71 6.69
CA LEU A 56 -11.72 -5.01 6.13
C LEU A 56 -11.29 -4.91 4.65
N ALA A 57 -11.83 -3.95 3.90
CA ALA A 57 -11.42 -3.70 2.51
C ALA A 57 -10.03 -3.06 2.41
N LEU A 58 -9.66 -2.22 3.38
CA LEU A 58 -8.42 -1.43 3.39
C LEU A 58 -7.14 -2.26 3.15
N PRO A 59 -6.91 -3.43 3.78
CA PRO A 59 -5.73 -4.25 3.50
C PRO A 59 -5.78 -5.03 2.17
N LEU A 60 -6.93 -5.15 1.49
CA LEU A 60 -7.06 -5.98 0.29
C LEU A 60 -6.07 -5.60 -0.83
N PRO A 61 -5.88 -4.31 -1.21
CA PRO A 61 -4.92 -3.95 -2.24
C PRO A 61 -3.48 -4.34 -1.88
N LEU A 62 -3.11 -4.22 -0.60
CA LEU A 62 -1.78 -4.62 -0.12
C LEU A 62 -1.60 -6.14 -0.21
N VAL A 63 -2.58 -6.93 0.24
CA VAL A 63 -2.55 -8.39 0.17
C VAL A 63 -2.54 -8.85 -1.29
N ALA A 64 -3.34 -8.23 -2.16
CA ALA A 64 -3.40 -8.52 -3.59
C ALA A 64 -2.06 -8.20 -4.28
N TYR A 65 -1.42 -7.09 -3.91
CA TYR A 65 -0.08 -6.78 -4.37
C TYR A 65 0.94 -7.82 -3.91
N ARG A 66 0.95 -8.22 -2.63
CA ARG A 66 1.88 -9.25 -2.12
C ARG A 66 1.66 -10.60 -2.79
N PHE A 67 0.41 -10.96 -3.06
CA PHE A 67 0.04 -12.14 -3.85
C PHE A 67 0.61 -12.05 -5.27
N ALA A 68 0.38 -10.95 -5.98
CA ALA A 68 0.90 -10.74 -7.33
C ALA A 68 2.45 -10.70 -7.36
N ALA A 69 3.08 -10.13 -6.32
CA ALA A 69 4.52 -10.08 -6.17
C ALA A 69 5.14 -11.48 -6.04
N LEU A 70 4.52 -12.36 -5.26
CA LEU A 70 4.92 -13.78 -5.14
C LEU A 70 4.73 -14.56 -6.44
N LEU A 71 3.69 -14.25 -7.23
CA LEU A 71 3.51 -14.90 -8.53
C LEU A 71 4.56 -14.46 -9.57
N ARG A 72 5.05 -13.23 -9.44
CA ARG A 72 6.03 -12.60 -10.33
C ARG A 72 7.47 -12.65 -9.80
N SER A 73 7.72 -13.36 -8.71
CA SER A 73 9.05 -13.44 -8.10
C SER A 73 9.89 -14.54 -8.75
N SER A 74 11.13 -14.22 -9.08
CA SER A 74 12.12 -15.16 -9.61
C SER A 74 13.53 -14.71 -9.31
N TYR A 75 14.44 -15.66 -9.18
CA TYR A 75 15.87 -15.46 -9.04
C TYR A 75 16.55 -16.09 -10.25
N THR A 76 17.35 -15.32 -10.94
CA THR A 76 17.96 -15.76 -12.19
C THR A 76 19.47 -15.65 -12.05
N VAL A 77 20.17 -16.76 -12.30
CA VAL A 77 21.62 -16.81 -12.32
C VAL A 77 22.07 -16.87 -13.77
N ALA A 78 23.00 -15.99 -14.12
CA ALA A 78 23.59 -15.92 -15.44
C ALA A 78 25.11 -15.69 -15.30
N ARG A 79 25.85 -15.91 -16.40
CA ARG A 79 27.32 -15.76 -16.44
C ARG A 79 27.82 -14.35 -16.08
N ASP A 80 26.96 -13.36 -16.28
CA ASP A 80 27.24 -11.94 -16.06
C ASP A 80 26.77 -11.45 -14.68
N GLY A 81 25.99 -12.24 -13.94
CA GLY A 81 25.59 -11.96 -12.55
C GLY A 81 24.28 -12.61 -12.12
N ILE A 82 23.69 -12.06 -11.06
CA ILE A 82 22.43 -12.52 -10.48
C ILE A 82 21.37 -11.43 -10.64
N ARG A 83 20.20 -11.81 -11.17
CA ARG A 83 19.01 -10.96 -11.24
C ARG A 83 17.98 -11.42 -10.22
N LEU A 84 17.60 -10.52 -9.32
CA LEU A 84 16.57 -10.74 -8.32
C LEU A 84 15.30 -9.99 -8.73
N GLN A 85 14.19 -10.69 -8.80
CA GLN A 85 12.88 -10.09 -9.08
C GLN A 85 11.88 -10.48 -8.00
N TRP A 86 11.23 -9.46 -7.42
CA TRP A 86 10.18 -9.62 -6.43
C TRP A 86 9.05 -8.61 -6.67
N GLY A 87 8.03 -9.02 -7.42
CA GLY A 87 6.97 -8.11 -7.88
C GLY A 87 7.52 -7.00 -8.78
N TRP A 88 7.41 -5.75 -8.32
CA TRP A 88 7.98 -4.58 -9.02
C TRP A 88 9.38 -4.19 -8.53
N ARG A 89 9.92 -4.87 -7.51
CA ARG A 89 11.31 -4.73 -7.10
C ARG A 89 12.16 -5.61 -8.00
N ALA A 90 13.13 -5.01 -8.68
CA ALA A 90 14.14 -5.73 -9.47
C ALA A 90 15.53 -5.20 -9.14
N GLU A 91 16.48 -6.12 -9.00
CA GLU A 91 17.88 -5.84 -8.70
C GLU A 91 18.77 -6.71 -9.60
N ASP A 92 19.61 -6.07 -10.41
CA ASP A 92 20.62 -6.73 -11.24
C ASP A 92 21.99 -6.55 -10.58
N ILE A 93 22.55 -7.66 -10.09
CA ILE A 93 23.82 -7.70 -9.36
C ILE A 93 24.90 -8.28 -10.28
N PRO A 94 25.88 -7.49 -10.74
CA PRO A 94 26.96 -8.00 -11.58
C PRO A 94 27.80 -9.04 -10.85
N ILE A 95 28.32 -10.04 -11.57
CA ILE A 95 29.14 -11.11 -10.96
C ILE A 95 30.34 -10.56 -10.17
N THR A 96 30.93 -9.46 -10.63
CA THR A 96 32.09 -8.80 -10.01
C THR A 96 31.75 -8.07 -8.70
N ALA A 97 30.47 -7.80 -8.45
CA ALA A 97 30.00 -7.14 -7.23
C ALA A 97 29.59 -8.13 -6.14
N ILE A 98 29.50 -9.42 -6.47
CA ILE A 98 29.13 -10.48 -5.54
C ILE A 98 30.38 -10.92 -4.78
N ARG A 99 30.36 -10.78 -3.46
CA ARG A 99 31.44 -11.17 -2.56
C ARG A 99 31.33 -12.63 -2.13
N TYR A 100 30.10 -13.09 -1.87
CA TYR A 100 29.81 -14.46 -1.46
C TYR A 100 28.35 -14.82 -1.77
N VAL A 101 28.12 -16.12 -1.95
CA VAL A 101 26.78 -16.73 -2.01
C VAL A 101 26.79 -17.96 -1.12
N GLU A 102 26.06 -17.92 -0.02
CA GLU A 102 26.06 -18.99 0.99
C GLU A 102 24.68 -19.20 1.61
N ARG A 103 24.47 -20.31 2.31
CA ARG A 103 23.20 -20.57 2.98
C ARG A 103 23.15 -19.77 4.27
N ALA A 104 22.00 -19.17 4.56
CA ALA A 104 21.79 -18.47 5.83
C ALA A 104 21.90 -19.40 7.06
N ALA A 105 21.68 -20.71 6.87
CA ALA A 105 21.82 -21.71 7.91
C ALA A 105 23.27 -21.94 8.35
N ASP A 106 24.25 -21.52 7.52
CA ASP A 106 25.68 -21.70 7.79
C ASP A 106 26.25 -20.50 8.58
N LEU A 107 25.45 -19.45 8.82
CA LEU A 107 25.85 -18.32 9.65
C LEU A 107 25.99 -18.72 11.12
N VAL A 108 27.07 -18.25 11.76
CA VAL A 108 27.31 -18.42 13.21
C VAL A 108 26.23 -17.71 14.03
N THR A 109 25.87 -16.50 13.60
CA THR A 109 24.78 -15.70 14.20
C THR A 109 23.54 -15.80 13.32
N PRO A 110 22.37 -16.20 13.85
CA PRO A 110 21.16 -16.31 13.04
C PRO A 110 20.65 -14.92 12.59
N LEU A 111 20.01 -14.89 11.42
CA LEU A 111 19.42 -13.67 10.88
C LEU A 111 18.20 -13.20 11.68
N ASP A 112 18.16 -11.90 11.94
CA ASP A 112 16.93 -11.23 12.36
C ASP A 112 15.95 -11.15 11.19
N LEU A 113 14.85 -11.89 11.31
CA LEU A 113 13.81 -11.95 10.28
C LEU A 113 12.89 -10.72 10.36
N PRO A 114 12.51 -10.10 9.22
CA PRO A 114 11.65 -8.93 9.20
C PRO A 114 10.26 -9.23 9.75
N THR A 115 9.67 -8.24 10.43
CA THR A 115 8.29 -8.26 10.91
C THR A 115 7.43 -7.27 10.13
N PRO A 116 6.18 -7.62 9.75
CA PRO A 116 5.46 -8.86 10.05
C PRO A 116 5.84 -10.02 9.11
N ARG A 117 5.84 -11.24 9.66
CA ARG A 117 6.09 -12.49 8.92
C ARG A 117 4.77 -13.04 8.39
N TRP A 118 4.65 -13.21 7.08
CA TRP A 118 3.48 -13.81 6.45
C TRP A 118 3.92 -14.90 5.45
N PRO A 119 3.25 -16.07 5.39
CA PRO A 119 3.62 -17.13 4.45
C PRO A 119 3.63 -16.62 3.01
N GLY A 120 4.72 -16.88 2.28
CA GLY A 120 4.92 -16.39 0.92
C GLY A 120 5.36 -14.93 0.84
N SER A 121 5.70 -14.31 1.96
CA SER A 121 6.08 -12.91 1.99
C SER A 121 6.97 -12.55 3.18
N LEU A 122 8.23 -12.95 3.08
CA LEU A 122 9.32 -12.53 3.94
C LEU A 122 10.09 -11.42 3.24
N VAL A 123 9.58 -10.20 3.35
CA VAL A 123 10.11 -9.01 2.66
C VAL A 123 10.33 -7.91 3.67
N GLY A 124 11.48 -7.24 3.61
CA GLY A 124 11.82 -6.14 4.50
C GLY A 124 13.32 -5.91 4.57
N LEU A 125 13.71 -4.88 5.32
CA LEU A 125 15.10 -4.56 5.60
C LEU A 125 15.35 -4.86 7.08
N THR A 126 16.38 -5.65 7.37
CA THR A 126 16.90 -5.81 8.73
C THR A 126 18.41 -5.52 8.73
N ARG A 127 19.02 -5.52 9.91
CA ARG A 127 20.46 -5.28 10.04
C ARG A 127 21.06 -6.45 10.81
N HIS A 128 22.02 -7.12 10.19
CA HIS A 128 22.79 -8.18 10.81
C HIS A 128 24.10 -7.62 11.38
N PRO A 129 24.57 -8.04 12.57
CA PRO A 129 25.82 -7.56 13.16
C PRO A 129 27.03 -7.71 12.24
N ASP A 130 27.15 -8.87 11.60
CA ASP A 130 28.33 -9.23 10.80
C ASP A 130 28.17 -8.93 9.31
N ALA A 131 26.93 -8.89 8.82
CA ALA A 131 26.62 -8.82 7.40
C ALA A 131 26.09 -7.43 6.96
N GLY A 132 25.81 -6.54 7.91
CA GLY A 132 25.29 -5.20 7.63
C GLY A 132 23.80 -5.22 7.26
N PRO A 133 23.34 -4.33 6.36
CA PRO A 133 21.94 -4.28 5.96
C PRO A 133 21.56 -5.50 5.10
N VAL A 134 20.48 -6.19 5.49
CA VAL A 134 19.95 -7.38 4.81
C VAL A 134 18.57 -7.05 4.23
N GLU A 135 18.44 -7.04 2.90
CA GLU A 135 17.16 -6.92 2.18
C GLU A 135 16.60 -8.31 1.92
N PHE A 136 15.47 -8.63 2.54
CA PHE A 136 14.76 -9.89 2.33
C PHE A 136 13.87 -9.79 1.09
N LEU A 137 14.07 -10.73 0.17
CA LEU A 137 13.26 -10.93 -1.04
C LEU A 137 12.88 -12.42 -1.09
N ALA A 138 12.23 -12.92 -0.05
CA ALA A 138 12.01 -14.35 0.17
C ALA A 138 10.52 -14.69 0.41
N ALA A 139 10.14 -15.92 0.10
CA ALA A 139 8.80 -16.45 0.38
C ALA A 139 8.69 -17.06 1.78
N GLN A 140 9.79 -17.57 2.33
CA GLN A 140 9.85 -18.24 3.63
C GLN A 140 11.24 -18.12 4.25
N ALA A 141 11.35 -18.42 5.55
CA ALA A 141 12.63 -18.40 6.27
C ALA A 141 13.45 -19.68 6.07
N ASP A 142 12.82 -20.79 5.68
CA ASP A 142 13.51 -22.06 5.45
C ASP A 142 14.19 -22.06 4.07
N GLY A 143 15.46 -22.46 4.03
CA GLY A 143 16.23 -22.52 2.79
C GLY A 143 16.66 -21.15 2.26
N LEU A 144 16.93 -20.20 3.16
CA LEU A 144 17.45 -18.89 2.78
C LEU A 144 18.88 -19.01 2.23
N VAL A 145 19.13 -18.31 1.14
CA VAL A 145 20.44 -18.09 0.53
C VAL A 145 20.76 -16.61 0.60
N LEU A 146 21.97 -16.27 1.00
CA LEU A 146 22.48 -14.92 1.11
C LEU A 146 23.33 -14.60 -0.11
N VAL A 147 23.06 -13.46 -0.73
CA VAL A 147 23.88 -12.89 -1.80
C VAL A 147 24.51 -11.61 -1.26
N GLY A 148 25.78 -11.70 -0.87
CA GLY A 148 26.53 -10.58 -0.30
C GLY A 148 27.14 -9.70 -1.38
N THR A 149 26.93 -8.39 -1.29
CA THR A 149 27.52 -7.38 -2.20
C THR A 149 28.22 -6.27 -1.41
N GLU A 150 28.98 -5.41 -2.09
CA GLU A 150 29.52 -4.16 -1.52
C GLU A 150 28.41 -3.27 -0.93
N ALA A 151 27.24 -3.23 -1.56
CA ALA A 151 26.14 -2.32 -1.20
C ALA A 151 25.26 -2.85 -0.06
N GLY A 152 25.31 -4.15 0.21
CA GLY A 152 24.45 -4.82 1.18
C GLY A 152 24.23 -6.30 0.84
N VAL A 153 23.43 -6.97 1.65
CA VAL A 153 23.16 -8.41 1.53
C VAL A 153 21.70 -8.64 1.14
N TYR A 154 21.47 -9.55 0.21
CA TYR A 154 20.12 -9.96 -0.20
C TYR A 154 19.83 -11.36 0.33
N ALA A 155 18.74 -11.51 1.08
CA ALA A 155 18.27 -12.81 1.55
C ALA A 155 17.13 -13.30 0.66
N ILE A 156 17.35 -14.41 -0.05
CA ILE A 156 16.40 -15.01 -1.01
C ILE A 156 16.07 -16.44 -0.61
N SER A 157 14.92 -16.97 -1.05
CA SER A 157 14.52 -18.35 -0.75
C SER A 157 14.23 -19.12 -2.05
N PRO A 158 15.25 -19.50 -2.84
CA PRO A 158 15.04 -20.36 -4.01
C PRO A 158 14.43 -21.70 -3.59
N ALA A 159 13.58 -22.30 -4.43
CA ALA A 159 12.98 -23.59 -4.12
C ALA A 159 14.00 -24.73 -3.92
N ASN A 160 15.18 -24.61 -4.55
CA ASN A 160 16.32 -25.48 -4.33
C ASN A 160 17.57 -24.62 -4.07
N PRO A 161 17.95 -24.41 -2.80
CA PRO A 161 19.13 -23.63 -2.41
C PRO A 161 20.45 -24.15 -2.98
N ASP A 162 20.64 -25.47 -3.01
CA ASP A 162 21.88 -26.09 -3.48
C ASP A 162 22.07 -25.88 -4.97
N ALA A 163 21.05 -26.19 -5.76
CA ALA A 163 21.10 -25.98 -7.19
C ALA A 163 21.33 -24.50 -7.55
N PHE A 164 20.85 -23.56 -6.73
CA PHE A 164 21.14 -22.13 -6.91
C PHE A 164 22.62 -21.82 -6.69
N ILE A 165 23.22 -22.33 -5.61
CA ILE A 165 24.63 -22.12 -5.27
C ILE A 165 25.54 -22.79 -6.33
N ASP A 166 25.24 -24.04 -6.70
CA ASP A 166 25.98 -24.78 -7.73
C ASP A 166 25.95 -24.06 -9.09
N SER A 167 24.77 -23.51 -9.44
CA SER A 167 24.62 -22.72 -10.66
C SER A 167 25.42 -21.42 -10.61
N TYR A 168 25.56 -20.80 -9.45
CA TYR A 168 26.41 -19.61 -9.28
C TYR A 168 27.89 -19.96 -9.39
N GLN A 169 28.34 -21.04 -8.75
CA GLN A 169 29.73 -21.51 -8.84
C GLN A 169 30.11 -21.84 -10.29
N THR A 170 29.23 -22.56 -11.00
CA THR A 170 29.40 -22.87 -12.43
C THR A 170 29.49 -21.59 -13.28
N ALA A 171 28.67 -20.59 -12.98
CA ALA A 171 28.71 -19.30 -13.68
C ALA A 171 30.01 -18.53 -13.41
N LEU A 172 30.52 -18.60 -12.17
CA LEU A 172 31.78 -17.98 -11.76
C LEU A 172 32.98 -18.62 -12.45
N GLU A 173 33.04 -19.96 -12.52
CA GLU A 173 34.09 -20.72 -13.22
C GLU A 173 34.19 -20.34 -14.70
N ARG A 174 33.07 -20.02 -15.32
CA ARG A 174 33.03 -19.62 -16.74
C ARG A 174 33.51 -18.18 -16.96
N GLY A 175 33.54 -17.33 -15.92
CA GLY A 175 33.95 -15.91 -15.97
C GLY A 175 33.03 -15.02 -16.84
N SER A 176 32.97 -13.71 -16.62
CA SER A 176 32.11 -12.81 -17.41
C SER A 176 32.81 -12.33 -18.70
N LEU A 177 32.11 -12.35 -19.85
CA LEU A 177 32.58 -11.72 -21.10
C LEU A 177 32.04 -10.30 -21.31
N SER A 178 31.05 -9.88 -20.52
CA SER A 178 30.50 -8.53 -20.53
C SER A 178 29.78 -8.29 -19.20
N PRO A 179 30.25 -7.36 -18.35
CA PRO A 179 29.64 -7.15 -17.04
C PRO A 179 28.22 -6.59 -17.18
N LEU A 180 27.26 -7.17 -16.44
CA LEU A 180 25.94 -6.55 -16.25
C LEU A 180 26.12 -5.13 -15.70
N ARG A 181 25.31 -4.19 -16.17
CA ARG A 181 25.21 -2.88 -15.53
C ARG A 181 24.36 -3.02 -14.26
N PRO A 182 24.83 -2.57 -13.08
CA PRO A 182 24.00 -2.50 -11.90
C PRO A 182 22.70 -1.74 -12.20
N TRP A 183 21.55 -2.37 -11.94
CA TRP A 183 20.25 -1.73 -12.11
C TRP A 183 19.35 -2.06 -10.91
N SER A 184 18.96 -1.02 -10.18
CA SER A 184 18.07 -1.12 -9.03
C SER A 184 16.82 -0.31 -9.29
N THR A 185 15.66 -0.96 -9.32
CA THR A 185 14.38 -0.25 -9.45
C THR A 185 13.67 -0.27 -8.10
N ARG A 186 13.52 0.89 -7.46
CA ARG A 186 12.61 1.07 -6.33
C ARG A 186 11.40 1.87 -6.82
N PRO A 187 10.18 1.37 -6.68
CA PRO A 187 9.01 2.19 -7.00
C PRO A 187 9.01 3.42 -6.08
N SER A 188 9.14 4.62 -6.65
CA SER A 188 8.86 5.85 -5.93
C SER A 188 7.35 5.91 -5.71
N PHE A 189 6.92 5.57 -4.50
CA PHE A 189 5.54 5.78 -4.11
C PHE A 189 5.37 7.27 -3.85
N LEU A 190 4.74 7.99 -4.78
CA LEU A 190 4.38 9.41 -4.62
C LEU A 190 3.77 9.72 -3.25
N LEU A 191 2.91 8.82 -2.78
CA LEU A 191 2.26 8.97 -1.47
C LEU A 191 3.28 8.99 -0.32
N ALA A 192 4.36 8.20 -0.42
CA ALA A 192 5.43 8.19 0.56
C ALA A 192 6.26 9.48 0.52
N GLU A 193 6.46 10.07 -0.67
CA GLU A 193 7.11 11.38 -0.82
C GLU A 193 6.24 12.50 -0.21
N LEU A 194 4.94 12.55 -0.56
CA LEU A 194 3.99 13.52 -0.01
C LEU A 194 3.85 13.41 1.52
N TRP A 195 3.94 12.19 2.06
CA TRP A 195 3.85 11.95 3.51
C TRP A 195 5.07 12.46 4.29
N GLN A 196 6.23 12.59 3.64
CA GLN A 196 7.43 13.13 4.27
C GLN A 196 7.35 14.65 4.46
N GLU A 197 6.63 15.35 3.58
CA GLU A 197 6.41 16.79 3.70
C GLU A 197 5.42 17.11 4.82
N ARG A 198 5.92 17.68 5.93
CA ARG A 198 5.12 18.04 7.12
C ARG A 198 3.85 18.84 6.83
N PRO A 199 3.89 19.97 6.10
CA PRO A 199 2.68 20.76 5.81
C PRO A 199 1.67 20.00 4.96
N VAL A 200 2.13 19.30 3.92
CA VAL A 200 1.26 18.49 3.04
C VAL A 200 0.59 17.37 3.83
N ARG A 201 1.37 16.65 4.65
CA ARG A 201 0.84 15.61 5.54
C ARG A 201 -0.22 16.17 6.50
N ALA A 202 0.03 17.33 7.12
CA ALA A 202 -0.91 17.94 8.05
C ALA A 202 -2.25 18.27 7.36
N PHE A 203 -2.22 18.92 6.19
CA PHE A 203 -3.44 19.22 5.44
C PHE A 203 -4.15 17.94 4.96
N MET A 204 -3.42 16.94 4.48
CA MET A 204 -4.01 15.69 4.01
C MET A 204 -4.72 14.95 5.15
N VAL A 205 -4.09 14.84 6.32
CA VAL A 205 -4.70 14.25 7.52
C VAL A 205 -5.91 15.08 7.98
N ALA A 206 -5.80 16.40 7.99
CA ALA A 206 -6.91 17.29 8.38
C ALA A 206 -8.13 17.11 7.47
N VAL A 207 -7.95 17.09 6.14
CA VAL A 207 -9.06 16.89 5.19
C VAL A 207 -9.71 15.53 5.36
N ILE A 208 -8.92 14.46 5.56
CA ILE A 208 -9.45 13.10 5.82
C ILE A 208 -10.27 13.08 7.11
N LEU A 209 -9.72 13.61 8.20
CA LEU A 209 -10.40 13.64 9.50
C LEU A 209 -11.67 14.47 9.48
N LEU A 210 -11.65 15.64 8.82
CA LEU A 210 -12.81 16.50 8.65
C LEU A 210 -13.91 15.76 7.88
N ASN A 211 -13.60 15.16 6.74
CA ASN A 211 -14.60 14.43 5.96
C ASN A 211 -15.17 13.22 6.72
N LEU A 212 -14.32 12.46 7.41
CA LEU A 212 -14.74 11.33 8.22
C LEU A 212 -15.67 11.77 9.36
N THR A 213 -15.29 12.83 10.07
CA THR A 213 -16.06 13.38 11.19
C THR A 213 -17.39 13.95 10.71
N LEU A 214 -17.40 14.65 9.56
CA LEU A 214 -18.62 15.19 8.96
C LEU A 214 -19.59 14.06 8.59
N PHE A 215 -19.08 13.00 7.96
CA PHE A 215 -19.88 11.85 7.58
C PHE A 215 -20.48 11.13 8.80
N VAL A 216 -19.67 10.91 9.85
CA VAL A 216 -20.13 10.32 11.11
C VAL A 216 -21.18 11.22 11.76
N TRP A 217 -20.93 12.53 11.84
CA TRP A 217 -21.83 13.48 12.48
C TRP A 217 -23.21 13.49 11.82
N VAL A 218 -23.26 13.59 10.49
CA VAL A 218 -24.51 13.50 9.73
C VAL A 218 -25.19 12.15 9.97
N GLY A 219 -24.45 11.04 9.90
CA GLY A 219 -25.03 9.71 10.11
C GLY A 219 -25.58 9.47 11.52
N LEU A 220 -25.05 10.15 12.54
CA LEU A 220 -25.58 10.11 13.91
C LEU A 220 -26.76 11.07 14.12
N ALA A 221 -26.84 12.16 13.36
CA ALA A 221 -27.92 13.14 13.48
C ALA A 221 -29.22 12.67 12.80
N VAL A 222 -29.11 12.02 11.63
CA VAL A 222 -30.25 11.61 10.78
C VAL A 222 -31.36 10.83 11.51
N PRO A 223 -31.08 9.84 12.38
CA PRO A 223 -32.14 9.08 13.08
C PRO A 223 -33.08 9.94 13.94
N GLY A 224 -32.62 11.10 14.41
CA GLY A 224 -33.40 12.01 15.25
C GLY A 224 -34.26 13.00 14.47
N LEU A 225 -34.17 13.02 13.14
CA LEU A 225 -34.83 14.01 12.28
C LEU A 225 -36.06 13.40 11.62
N GLN A 226 -37.18 14.14 11.62
CA GLN A 226 -38.38 13.74 10.87
C GLN A 226 -38.32 14.22 9.41
N SER A 227 -37.83 15.42 9.19
CA SER A 227 -37.64 16.02 7.87
C SER A 227 -36.55 17.09 7.93
N VAL A 228 -35.96 17.42 6.78
CA VAL A 228 -34.87 18.42 6.68
C VAL A 228 -35.08 19.31 5.47
N SER A 229 -34.90 20.62 5.64
CA SER A 229 -34.85 21.56 4.52
C SER A 229 -33.41 21.81 4.10
N LEU A 230 -33.08 21.60 2.82
CA LEU A 230 -31.71 21.70 2.29
C LEU A 230 -31.38 23.08 1.71
N GLY A 231 -32.28 24.06 1.83
CA GLY A 231 -32.06 25.38 1.25
C GLY A 231 -33.15 26.39 1.58
N TYR A 232 -32.98 27.57 1.01
CA TYR A 232 -33.94 28.67 1.11
C TYR A 232 -34.48 29.00 -0.29
N LEU A 233 -35.77 29.27 -0.39
CA LEU A 233 -36.36 29.86 -1.59
C LEU A 233 -35.84 31.29 -1.80
N PRO A 234 -35.92 31.85 -3.02
CA PRO A 234 -35.59 33.25 -3.29
C PRO A 234 -36.40 34.26 -2.44
N SER A 235 -37.52 33.81 -1.86
CA SER A 235 -38.34 34.56 -0.91
C SER A 235 -37.81 34.58 0.53
N GLY A 236 -36.71 33.88 0.82
CA GLY A 236 -36.12 33.74 2.16
C GLY A 236 -36.80 32.69 3.06
N SER A 237 -37.84 32.00 2.56
CA SER A 237 -38.49 30.90 3.28
C SER A 237 -37.73 29.58 3.12
N LEU A 238 -37.88 28.65 4.08
CA LEU A 238 -37.29 27.32 4.02
C LEU A 238 -37.86 26.54 2.84
N GLN A 239 -37.00 25.87 2.09
CA GLN A 239 -37.41 24.98 1.00
C GLN A 239 -38.19 23.77 1.55
N ASP A 240 -39.01 23.14 0.73
CA ASP A 240 -39.84 22.00 1.14
C ASP A 240 -39.02 20.93 1.87
N ALA A 241 -39.61 20.42 2.95
CA ALA A 241 -38.94 19.47 3.82
C ALA A 241 -38.79 18.13 3.10
N VAL A 242 -37.55 17.63 3.04
CA VAL A 242 -37.20 16.39 2.35
C VAL A 242 -36.80 15.30 3.35
N ALA A 243 -36.72 14.06 2.85
CA ALA A 243 -36.29 12.92 3.64
C ALA A 243 -34.91 13.18 4.29
N PRO A 244 -34.74 12.96 5.60
CA PRO A 244 -33.49 13.21 6.33
C PRO A 244 -32.25 12.56 5.71
N GLY A 245 -32.42 11.44 5.01
CA GLY A 245 -31.33 10.76 4.30
C GLY A 245 -30.67 11.59 3.20
N GLN A 246 -31.34 12.61 2.64
CA GLN A 246 -30.73 13.50 1.66
C GLN A 246 -29.62 14.38 2.26
N LEU A 247 -29.55 14.51 3.59
CA LEU A 247 -28.47 15.23 4.26
C LEU A 247 -27.10 14.59 3.98
N PHE A 248 -27.03 13.30 3.65
CA PHE A 248 -25.80 12.61 3.26
C PHE A 248 -25.19 13.11 1.93
N VAL A 249 -25.94 13.84 1.10
CA VAL A 249 -25.38 14.44 -0.12
C VAL A 249 -24.25 15.42 0.22
N LEU A 250 -24.34 16.13 1.34
CA LEU A 250 -23.32 17.10 1.76
C LEU A 250 -21.97 16.45 2.11
N PRO A 251 -21.88 15.47 3.04
CA PRO A 251 -20.61 14.80 3.32
C PRO A 251 -20.09 14.03 2.12
N VAL A 252 -20.96 13.44 1.29
CA VAL A 252 -20.52 12.76 0.05
C VAL A 252 -19.93 13.75 -0.96
N ALA A 253 -20.57 14.91 -1.15
CA ALA A 253 -20.04 15.96 -2.02
C ALA A 253 -18.69 16.50 -1.51
N SER A 254 -18.57 16.72 -0.19
CA SER A 254 -17.31 17.11 0.44
C SER A 254 -16.21 16.09 0.18
N LEU A 255 -16.53 14.79 0.30
CA LEU A 255 -15.59 13.70 0.06
C LEU A 255 -15.14 13.64 -1.41
N LEU A 256 -16.07 13.78 -2.36
CA LEU A 256 -15.76 13.79 -3.79
C LEU A 256 -14.87 14.98 -4.17
N LEU A 257 -15.16 16.17 -3.64
CA LEU A 257 -14.34 17.36 -3.84
C LEU A 257 -12.95 17.19 -3.21
N ALA A 258 -12.87 16.62 -2.00
CA ALA A 258 -11.61 16.30 -1.35
C ALA A 258 -10.77 15.32 -2.18
N LEU A 259 -11.37 14.22 -2.66
CA LEU A 259 -10.67 13.22 -3.49
C LEU A 259 -10.17 13.81 -4.80
N GLY A 260 -11.02 14.51 -5.55
CA GLY A 260 -10.63 15.16 -6.81
C GLY A 260 -9.54 16.21 -6.61
N GLY A 261 -9.67 17.01 -5.55
CA GLY A 261 -8.69 18.02 -5.18
C GLY A 261 -7.36 17.44 -4.73
N MET A 262 -7.36 16.36 -3.95
CA MET A 262 -6.14 15.67 -3.52
C MET A 262 -5.38 15.10 -4.72
N LEU A 263 -6.08 14.49 -5.68
CA LEU A 263 -5.47 13.99 -6.91
C LEU A 263 -4.85 15.13 -7.73
N LEU A 264 -5.55 16.26 -7.85
CA LEU A 264 -5.05 17.44 -8.55
C LEU A 264 -3.82 18.03 -7.85
N ALA A 265 -3.86 18.19 -6.52
CA ALA A 265 -2.77 18.71 -5.72
C ALA A 265 -1.54 17.80 -5.80
N ALA A 266 -1.73 16.47 -5.73
CA ALA A 266 -0.68 15.47 -5.90
C ALA A 266 -0.06 15.53 -7.31
N ALA A 267 -0.87 15.62 -8.37
CA ALA A 267 -0.39 15.75 -9.74
C ALA A 267 0.38 17.06 -9.98
N PHE A 268 -0.01 18.15 -9.33
CA PHE A 268 0.70 19.43 -9.40
C PHE A 268 2.04 19.36 -8.65
N HIS A 269 2.05 18.76 -7.45
CA HIS A 269 3.26 18.59 -6.64
C HIS A 269 4.32 17.73 -7.36
N ARG A 270 3.91 16.75 -8.17
CA ARG A 270 4.83 16.00 -9.06
C ARG A 270 5.59 16.85 -10.06
N ARG A 271 4.95 17.92 -10.55
CA ARG A 271 5.51 18.78 -11.61
C ARG A 271 6.31 19.94 -11.03
N GLN A 272 5.90 20.45 -9.88
CA GLN A 272 6.45 21.66 -9.26
C GLN A 272 6.47 21.53 -7.73
N ALA A 273 7.30 20.61 -7.22
CA ALA A 273 7.49 20.45 -5.78
C ALA A 273 7.93 21.78 -5.15
N GLY A 274 7.29 22.16 -4.04
CA GLY A 274 7.59 23.41 -3.31
C GLY A 274 6.94 24.69 -3.84
N HIS A 275 6.17 24.65 -4.94
CA HIS A 275 5.48 25.85 -5.43
C HIS A 275 4.33 26.29 -4.50
N PRO A 276 4.19 27.60 -4.15
CA PRO A 276 3.14 28.09 -3.23
C PRO A 276 1.72 27.66 -3.58
N LEU A 277 1.40 27.55 -4.88
CA LEU A 277 0.09 27.08 -5.36
C LEU A 277 -0.27 25.68 -4.87
N ALA A 278 0.70 24.78 -4.65
CA ALA A 278 0.41 23.45 -4.10
C ALA A 278 -0.18 23.57 -2.70
N TYR A 279 0.35 24.46 -1.87
CA TYR A 279 -0.15 24.71 -0.51
C TYR A 279 -1.52 25.40 -0.50
N VAL A 280 -1.78 26.31 -1.45
CA VAL A 280 -3.10 26.90 -1.63
C VAL A 280 -4.14 25.84 -1.98
N LEU A 281 -3.81 24.87 -2.83
CA LEU A 281 -4.71 23.75 -3.14
C LEU A 281 -5.00 22.90 -1.89
N TRP A 282 -3.97 22.49 -1.15
CA TRP A 282 -4.15 21.70 0.09
C TRP A 282 -4.94 22.46 1.17
N GLY A 283 -4.65 23.74 1.38
CA GLY A 283 -5.38 24.60 2.30
C GLY A 283 -6.83 24.84 1.86
N GLY A 284 -7.06 25.05 0.57
CA GLY A 284 -8.39 25.24 -0.02
C GLY A 284 -9.31 24.04 0.20
N LEU A 285 -8.78 22.81 0.11
CA LEU A 285 -9.55 21.60 0.42
C LEU A 285 -9.93 21.51 1.90
N THR A 286 -9.05 21.96 2.79
CA THR A 286 -9.32 22.01 4.23
C THR A 286 -10.43 23.02 4.53
N ILE A 287 -10.35 24.22 3.96
CA ILE A 287 -11.37 25.26 4.10
C ILE A 287 -12.70 24.78 3.51
N SER A 288 -12.68 24.15 2.34
CA SER A 288 -13.89 23.59 1.73
C SER A 288 -14.56 22.58 2.66
N ALA A 289 -13.81 21.64 3.25
CA ALA A 289 -14.36 20.69 4.21
C ALA A 289 -14.97 21.38 5.43
N LEU A 290 -14.33 22.43 5.98
CA LEU A 290 -14.88 23.23 7.08
C LEU A 290 -16.17 23.96 6.70
N LEU A 291 -16.28 24.47 5.47
CA LEU A 291 -17.52 25.10 5.01
C LEU A 291 -18.69 24.12 4.98
N PHE A 292 -18.45 22.85 4.60
CA PHE A 292 -19.49 21.82 4.69
C PHE A 292 -19.94 21.54 6.13
N PHE A 293 -19.04 21.61 7.12
CA PHE A 293 -19.44 21.56 8.54
C PHE A 293 -20.37 22.70 8.91
N VAL A 294 -20.06 23.92 8.48
CA VAL A 294 -20.89 25.10 8.75
C VAL A 294 -22.27 24.94 8.12
N VAL A 295 -22.34 24.45 6.88
CA VAL A 295 -23.62 24.19 6.19
C VAL A 295 -24.45 23.15 6.95
N VAL A 296 -23.85 22.01 7.33
CA VAL A 296 -24.55 20.97 8.10
C VAL A 296 -24.99 21.51 9.47
N TYR A 297 -24.15 22.28 10.15
CA TYR A 297 -24.49 22.91 11.43
C TYR A 297 -25.74 23.80 11.32
N VAL A 298 -25.76 24.69 10.33
CA VAL A 298 -26.88 25.62 10.12
C VAL A 298 -28.16 24.86 9.79
N ILE A 299 -28.08 23.83 8.96
CA ILE A 299 -29.24 22.99 8.62
C ILE A 299 -29.79 22.28 9.86
N LEU A 300 -28.92 21.63 10.65
CA LEU A 300 -29.34 20.88 11.85
C LEU A 300 -29.89 21.79 12.96
N ARG A 301 -29.43 23.04 13.05
CA ARG A 301 -29.97 24.01 14.01
C ARG A 301 -31.39 24.46 13.66
N ASN A 302 -31.74 24.43 12.38
CA ASN A 302 -33.02 24.91 11.87
C ASN A 302 -34.03 23.78 11.59
N ALA A 303 -33.65 22.52 11.82
CA ALA A 303 -34.48 21.32 11.68
C ALA A 303 -35.10 20.94 13.03
#